data_AF-Q16IC2-F1
#
_entry.id   AF-Q16IC2-F1
#
_cell.length_a   1.000
_cell.length_b   1.000
_cell.length_c   1.000
_cell.angle_alpha   90.00
_cell.angle_beta   90.00
_cell.angle_gamma   90.00
#
_symmetry.space_group_name_H-M   'P 1'
#
loop_
_entity.id
_entity.type
_entity.pdbx_description
1 polymer ?
#
loop_
_entity_poly.entity_id
_entity_poly.type
_entity_poly.pdbx_seq_one_letter_code
_entity_poly.pdbx_strand_id
1 'polypeptide(L)'
;MYRLETGQIFAALCCMSLLPQLLYRSVSVEAQHQPGDETCETLPSEIHLIKEEYDELGRLYRTCNGDVTVNKCEGKCNSQVQPSVITATGFLKECYCCRESFLRERQLQLTHCYDPDGVRMTDHDSATMEIRLKEPIDCKCYKCGDLVR
;
A
#
# COMPACT_ATOMS: atom_id res chain seq x y z
N MET A 1 30.08 12.53 8.34
CA MET A 1 30.52 13.17 7.09
C MET A 1 29.39 14.08 6.62
N TYR A 2 29.42 15.34 7.03
CA TYR A 2 28.48 16.36 6.58
C TYR A 2 29.15 17.16 5.48
N ARG A 3 28.55 17.16 4.29
CA ARG A 3 28.98 18.01 3.19
C ARG A 3 28.33 19.38 3.41
N LEU A 4 29.04 20.27 4.12
CA LEU A 4 28.78 21.70 4.04
C LEU A 4 29.30 22.16 2.67
N GLU A 5 28.39 22.48 1.76
CA GLU A 5 28.73 23.34 0.63
C GLU A 5 28.49 24.80 1.01
N THR A 6 29.60 25.51 0.96
CA THR A 6 29.83 26.92 1.20
C THR A 6 29.15 27.82 0.18
N GLY A 7 28.65 28.96 0.66
CA GLY A 7 28.92 30.23 0.01
C GLY A 7 27.71 30.99 -0.54
N GLN A 8 27.31 32.05 0.16
CA GLN A 8 27.44 33.43 -0.36
C GLN A 8 27.13 34.45 0.74
N ILE A 9 28.23 35.00 1.28
CA ILE A 9 28.49 36.41 1.63
C ILE A 9 27.24 37.32 1.69
N PHE A 10 26.96 37.92 2.85
CA PHE A 10 26.76 39.37 2.99
C PHE A 10 26.86 39.76 4.47
N ALA A 11 28.05 40.20 4.86
CA ALA A 11 28.28 40.91 6.11
C ALA A 11 28.18 42.42 5.86
N ALA A 12 27.54 43.11 6.81
CA ALA A 12 27.78 44.49 7.21
C ALA A 12 27.71 45.59 6.14
N LEU A 13 26.54 46.25 6.07
CA LEU A 13 26.51 47.70 5.87
C LEU A 13 25.72 48.33 7.01
N CYS A 14 26.47 48.60 8.08
CA CYS A 14 26.12 49.53 9.14
C CYS A 14 26.20 50.94 8.55
N CYS A 15 25.06 51.53 8.18
CA CYS A 15 24.95 52.98 8.07
C CYS A 15 23.50 53.42 8.30
N MET A 16 23.34 54.25 9.32
CA MET A 16 22.09 54.85 9.79
C MET A 16 21.43 55.72 8.71
N SER A 17 20.15 55.48 8.38
CA SER A 17 19.13 56.53 8.21
C SER A 17 17.75 55.96 7.85
N LEU A 18 16.83 56.13 8.81
CA LEU A 18 15.37 56.37 8.74
C LEU A 18 14.59 56.15 7.42
N LEU A 19 13.44 55.43 7.55
CA LEU A 19 12.24 55.28 6.67
C LEU A 19 12.11 53.94 5.89
N PRO A 20 10.87 53.42 5.74
CA PRO A 20 10.08 52.66 6.71
C PRO A 20 10.11 51.14 6.42
N GLN A 21 10.02 50.34 7.48
CA GLN A 21 9.87 48.89 7.45
C GLN A 21 8.48 48.49 6.91
N LEU A 22 8.31 48.39 5.61
CA LEU A 22 7.20 47.64 5.03
C LEU A 22 7.73 46.80 3.88
N LEU A 23 7.32 45.53 3.88
CA LEU A 23 7.65 44.47 2.91
C LEU A 23 8.86 43.57 3.25
N TYR A 24 9.07 43.22 4.52
CA TYR A 24 9.49 41.83 4.80
C TYR A 24 8.25 40.95 4.64
N ARG A 25 7.95 40.53 3.40
CA ARG A 25 6.96 39.49 3.16
C ARG A 25 7.60 38.18 3.63
N SER A 26 7.24 37.71 4.82
CA SER A 26 7.51 36.32 5.21
C SER A 26 6.74 35.44 4.24
N VAL A 27 7.44 34.84 3.27
CA VAL A 27 6.88 33.75 2.47
C VAL A 27 6.79 32.55 3.40
N SER A 28 5.61 32.31 3.98
CA SER A 28 5.26 31.03 4.55
C SER A 28 5.15 30.05 3.39
N VAL A 29 6.16 29.19 3.21
CA VAL A 29 6.05 28.04 2.32
C VAL A 29 5.16 27.03 3.02
N GLU A 30 3.85 27.19 2.86
CA GLU A 30 2.89 26.14 3.12
C GLU A 30 2.99 25.18 1.93
N ALA A 31 3.52 23.99 2.16
CA ALA A 31 3.38 22.89 1.21
C ALA A 31 1.88 22.59 1.09
N GLN A 32 1.23 23.19 0.10
CA GLN A 32 -0.17 22.97 -0.20
C GLN A 32 -0.36 21.49 -0.56
N HIS A 33 -1.16 20.78 0.23
CA HIS A 33 -1.64 19.44 -0.06
C HIS A 33 -2.47 19.51 -1.35
N GLN A 34 -1.86 19.19 -2.50
CA GLN A 34 -2.58 19.07 -3.76
C GLN A 34 -3.17 17.66 -3.85
N PRO A 35 -4.50 17.50 -3.82
CA PRO A 35 -5.16 16.20 -3.98
C PRO A 35 -5.02 15.61 -5.40
N GLY A 36 -4.30 16.27 -6.31
CA GLY A 36 -4.22 15.93 -7.73
C GLY A 36 -3.18 14.88 -8.13
N ASP A 37 -2.37 14.36 -7.20
CA ASP A 37 -1.31 13.37 -7.49
C ASP A 37 -1.56 11.99 -6.86
N GLU A 38 -2.73 11.78 -6.24
CA GLU A 38 -3.09 10.46 -5.71
C GLU A 38 -3.60 9.55 -6.83
N THR A 39 -3.06 8.33 -6.91
CA THR A 39 -3.37 7.35 -7.97
C THR A 39 -3.70 5.98 -7.38
N CYS A 40 -4.45 5.94 -6.28
CA CYS A 40 -4.84 4.68 -5.63
C CYS A 40 -5.99 4.00 -6.38
N GLU A 41 -5.72 2.83 -6.94
CA GLU A 41 -6.62 2.13 -7.86
C GLU A 41 -6.79 0.65 -7.48
N THR A 42 -7.93 0.08 -7.89
CA THR A 42 -8.17 -1.37 -7.84
C THR A 42 -7.82 -1.98 -9.18
N LEU A 43 -6.79 -2.82 -9.23
CA LEU A 43 -6.26 -3.40 -10.45
C LEU A 43 -6.33 -4.93 -10.43
N PRO A 44 -6.52 -5.60 -11.57
CA PRO A 44 -6.41 -7.05 -11.65
C PRO A 44 -4.94 -7.50 -11.56
N SER A 45 -4.72 -8.66 -10.95
CA SER A 45 -3.43 -9.35 -10.85
C SER A 45 -3.63 -10.85 -10.98
N GLU A 46 -2.74 -11.51 -11.72
CA GLU A 46 -2.71 -12.98 -11.79
C GLU A 46 -1.95 -13.54 -10.59
N ILE A 47 -2.48 -14.59 -9.97
CA ILE A 47 -1.84 -15.32 -8.87
C ILE A 47 -1.96 -16.82 -9.10
N HIS A 48 -0.93 -17.56 -8.71
CA HIS A 48 -0.95 -19.01 -8.66
C HIS A 48 -1.49 -19.48 -7.30
N LEU A 49 -2.57 -20.25 -7.30
CA LEU A 49 -3.16 -20.82 -6.09
C LEU A 49 -2.86 -22.30 -5.99
N ILE A 50 -2.51 -22.75 -4.79
CA ILE A 50 -2.35 -24.16 -4.42
C ILE A 50 -3.17 -24.40 -3.15
N LYS A 51 -3.99 -25.45 -3.17
CA LYS A 51 -4.80 -25.86 -2.03
C LYS A 51 -4.71 -27.36 -1.83
N GLU A 52 -4.46 -27.75 -0.59
CA GLU A 52 -4.42 -29.13 -0.15
C GLU A 52 -5.72 -29.50 0.57
N GLU A 53 -6.18 -30.72 0.36
CA GLU A 53 -7.26 -31.36 1.10
C GLU A 53 -6.72 -32.58 1.84
N TYR A 54 -7.15 -32.73 3.08
CA TYR A 54 -6.73 -33.80 3.98
C TYR A 54 -7.94 -34.66 4.30
N ASP A 55 -7.72 -35.97 4.43
CA ASP A 55 -8.76 -36.90 4.88
C ASP A 55 -9.04 -36.78 6.39
N GLU A 56 -10.04 -37.50 6.89
CA GLU A 56 -10.42 -37.53 8.31
C GLU A 56 -9.30 -38.02 9.24
N LEU A 57 -8.29 -38.69 8.69
CA LEU A 57 -7.12 -39.18 9.43
C LEU A 57 -5.95 -38.19 9.35
N GLY A 58 -6.13 -37.03 8.72
CA GLY A 58 -5.12 -35.99 8.54
C GLY A 58 -4.06 -36.32 7.49
N ARG A 59 -4.30 -37.29 6.62
CA ARG A 59 -3.41 -37.62 5.51
C ARG A 59 -3.75 -36.77 4.29
N LEU A 60 -2.75 -36.39 3.52
CA LEU A 60 -2.97 -35.69 2.26
C LEU A 60 -3.86 -36.55 1.35
N TYR A 61 -4.99 -36.00 0.93
CA TYR A 61 -5.92 -36.65 0.00
C TYR A 61 -5.64 -36.21 -1.43
N ARG A 62 -5.52 -34.88 -1.65
CA ARG A 62 -5.16 -34.30 -2.95
C ARG A 62 -4.63 -32.88 -2.81
N THR A 63 -3.87 -32.46 -3.82
CA THR A 63 -3.41 -31.07 -4.00
C THR A 63 -3.95 -30.53 -5.31
N CYS A 64 -4.70 -29.43 -5.24
CA CYS A 64 -5.24 -28.75 -6.42
C CYS A 64 -4.58 -27.40 -6.61
N ASN A 65 -4.28 -27.04 -7.86
CA ASN A 65 -3.74 -25.73 -8.20
C ASN A 65 -4.41 -25.09 -9.43
N GLY A 66 -4.13 -23.81 -9.63
CA GLY A 66 -4.62 -23.06 -10.77
C GLY A 66 -4.23 -21.59 -10.71
N ASP A 67 -4.12 -20.96 -11.87
CA ASP A 67 -3.90 -19.53 -12.01
C ASP A 67 -5.23 -18.79 -12.07
N VAL A 68 -5.37 -17.74 -11.27
CA VAL A 68 -6.58 -16.93 -11.21
C VAL A 68 -6.25 -15.45 -11.21
N THR A 69 -7.07 -14.66 -11.90
CA THR A 69 -7.02 -13.21 -11.78
C THR A 69 -7.82 -12.77 -10.54
N VAL A 70 -7.20 -11.98 -9.68
CA VAL A 70 -7.80 -11.37 -8.47
C VAL A 70 -7.56 -9.88 -8.49
N ASN A 71 -8.38 -9.12 -7.77
CA ASN A 71 -8.13 -7.71 -7.58
C ASN A 71 -7.05 -7.44 -6.52
N LYS A 72 -6.30 -6.35 -6.68
CA LYS A 72 -5.36 -5.79 -5.71
C LYS A 72 -5.48 -4.27 -5.65
N CYS A 73 -5.01 -3.67 -4.56
CA CYS A 73 -4.86 -2.22 -4.45
C CYS A 73 -3.44 -1.81 -4.82
N GLU A 74 -3.30 -0.83 -5.71
CA GLU A 74 -2.01 -0.29 -6.12
C GLU A 74 -2.11 1.21 -6.38
N GLY A 75 -1.08 1.97 -5.99
CA GLY A 75 -1.05 3.40 -6.24
C GLY A 75 -0.23 4.20 -5.27
N LYS A 76 -0.31 5.53 -5.41
CA LYS A 76 0.36 6.51 -4.56
C LYS A 76 -0.65 7.32 -3.77
N CYS A 77 -0.31 7.58 -2.51
CA CYS A 77 -1.09 8.43 -1.60
C CYS A 77 -0.18 9.53 -1.06
N ASN A 78 -0.73 10.72 -0.86
CA ASN A 78 0.05 11.85 -0.38
C ASN A 78 0.37 11.67 1.10
N SER A 79 1.66 11.68 1.43
CA SER A 79 2.16 11.59 2.81
C SER A 79 3.19 12.68 3.06
N GLN A 80 3.19 13.22 4.27
CA GLN A 80 4.09 14.30 4.66
C GLN A 80 4.69 14.09 6.05
N VAL A 81 5.91 14.62 6.23
CA VAL A 81 6.59 14.69 7.51
C VAL A 81 7.01 16.12 7.78
N GLN A 82 6.80 16.58 9.01
CA GLN A 82 7.18 17.92 9.45
C GLN A 82 8.03 17.80 10.71
N PRO A 83 9.12 18.57 10.88
CA PRO A 83 9.84 18.63 12.15
C PRO A 83 8.91 19.01 13.30
N SER A 84 9.11 18.41 14.47
CA SER A 84 8.25 18.67 15.63
C SER A 84 9.02 18.56 16.93
N VAL A 85 8.80 19.52 17.83
CA VAL A 85 9.35 19.51 19.21
C VAL A 85 8.39 18.90 20.23
N ILE A 86 7.15 18.59 19.82
CA ILE A 86 6.12 18.03 20.70
C ILE A 86 6.04 16.50 20.62
N THR A 87 6.49 15.90 19.51
CA THR A 87 6.51 14.44 19.36
C THR A 87 7.88 13.89 19.78
N ALA A 88 7.90 12.77 20.50
CA ALA A 88 9.14 12.13 20.95
C ALA A 88 10.06 11.70 19.79
N THR A 89 9.51 11.50 18.59
CA THR A 89 10.27 11.16 17.38
C THR A 89 10.95 12.36 16.73
N GLY A 90 10.70 13.59 17.17
CA GLY A 90 11.22 14.81 16.54
C GLY A 90 10.52 15.21 15.24
N PHE A 91 9.45 14.48 14.86
CA PHE A 91 8.70 14.69 13.62
C PHE A 91 7.21 14.39 13.83
N LEU A 92 6.36 15.24 13.25
CA LEU A 92 4.94 14.98 13.04
C LEU A 92 4.78 14.27 11.69
N LYS A 93 4.06 13.16 11.67
CA LYS A 93 3.87 12.31 10.48
C LYS A 93 2.39 12.26 10.10
N GLU A 94 2.09 12.58 8.86
CA GLU A 94 0.79 12.37 8.23
C GLU A 94 1.00 11.40 7.06
N CYS A 95 0.73 10.13 7.31
CA CYS A 95 1.03 9.04 6.41
C CYS A 95 -0.27 8.42 5.92
N TYR A 96 -0.35 8.11 4.62
CA TYR A 96 -1.49 7.44 3.99
C TYR A 96 -1.01 6.30 3.09
N CYS A 97 -1.73 5.18 3.11
CA CYS A 97 -1.48 4.01 2.26
C CYS A 97 -2.70 3.69 1.41
N CYS A 98 -2.46 3.27 0.17
CA CYS A 98 -3.49 2.72 -0.72
C CYS A 98 -3.89 1.34 -0.20
N ARG A 99 -5.11 1.22 0.31
CA ARG A 99 -5.63 -0.01 0.94
C ARG A 99 -7.06 -0.27 0.52
N GLU A 100 -7.51 -1.48 0.79
CA GLU A 100 -8.85 -1.97 0.49
C GLU A 100 -9.89 -1.18 1.28
N SER A 101 -10.90 -0.64 0.61
CA SER A 101 -12.08 -0.04 1.26
C SER A 101 -13.12 -1.10 1.61
N PHE A 102 -13.26 -2.09 0.73
CA PHE A 102 -14.26 -3.15 0.83
C PHE A 102 -13.72 -4.42 0.17
N LEU A 103 -14.11 -5.55 0.74
CA LEU A 103 -13.77 -6.88 0.24
C LEU A 103 -15.05 -7.59 -0.22
N ARG A 104 -14.95 -8.36 -1.31
CA ARG A 104 -15.97 -9.36 -1.66
C ARG A 104 -15.40 -10.76 -1.56
N GLU A 105 -16.24 -11.70 -1.15
CA GLU A 105 -15.94 -13.11 -1.27
C GLU A 105 -16.26 -13.58 -2.70
N ARG A 106 -15.35 -14.37 -3.27
CA ARG A 106 -15.45 -14.95 -4.60
C ARG A 106 -15.17 -16.45 -4.50
N GLN A 107 -16.08 -17.24 -5.05
CA GLN A 107 -15.97 -18.69 -5.16
C GLN A 107 -15.23 -19.05 -6.45
N LEU A 108 -14.27 -19.95 -6.37
CA LEU A 108 -13.38 -20.35 -7.45
C LEU A 108 -13.28 -21.86 -7.53
N GLN A 109 -12.96 -22.38 -8.71
CA GLN A 109 -12.73 -23.79 -8.95
C GLN A 109 -11.30 -23.99 -9.47
N LEU A 110 -10.50 -24.72 -8.70
CA LEU A 110 -9.20 -25.23 -9.14
C LEU A 110 -9.42 -26.52 -9.92
N THR A 111 -8.72 -26.69 -11.04
CA THR A 111 -8.97 -27.77 -12.00
C THR A 111 -7.77 -28.70 -12.21
N HIS A 112 -6.63 -28.39 -11.61
CA HIS A 112 -5.42 -29.19 -11.67
C HIS A 112 -5.21 -29.88 -10.33
N CYS A 113 -5.90 -31.00 -10.13
CA CYS A 113 -5.82 -31.79 -8.91
C CYS A 113 -4.94 -33.03 -9.10
N TYR A 114 -4.11 -33.30 -8.09
CA TYR A 114 -3.15 -34.40 -8.05
C TYR A 114 -3.31 -35.18 -6.75
N ASP A 115 -3.15 -36.49 -6.83
CA ASP A 115 -3.07 -37.35 -5.65
C ASP A 115 -1.71 -37.21 -4.94
N PRO A 116 -1.50 -37.87 -3.78
CA PRO A 116 -0.23 -37.78 -3.04
C PRO A 116 0.98 -38.33 -3.80
N ASP A 117 0.76 -39.19 -4.79
CA ASP A 117 1.80 -39.75 -5.67
C ASP A 117 2.11 -38.82 -6.86
N GLY A 118 1.39 -37.69 -6.98
CA GLY A 118 1.55 -36.69 -8.04
C GLY A 118 0.84 -37.05 -9.35
N VAL A 119 -0.04 -38.06 -9.34
CA VAL A 119 -0.84 -38.44 -10.52
C VAL A 119 -2.05 -37.53 -10.62
N ARG A 120 -2.32 -37.04 -11.83
CA ARG A 120 -3.47 -36.16 -12.09
C ARG A 120 -4.77 -36.92 -11.91
N MET A 121 -5.67 -36.35 -11.11
CA MET A 121 -7.01 -36.89 -10.88
C MET A 121 -7.93 -36.55 -12.07
N THR A 122 -8.69 -37.54 -12.54
CA THR A 122 -9.60 -37.41 -13.69
C THR A 122 -11.06 -37.64 -13.35
N ASP A 123 -11.36 -38.15 -12.17
CA ASP A 123 -12.73 -38.41 -11.75
C ASP A 123 -13.45 -37.09 -11.48
N HIS A 124 -14.72 -36.97 -11.87
CA HIS A 124 -15.48 -35.72 -11.80
C HIS A 124 -15.43 -35.04 -10.41
N ASP A 125 -15.50 -35.85 -9.35
CA ASP A 125 -15.57 -35.36 -7.97
C ASP A 125 -14.18 -34.98 -7.40
N SER A 126 -13.11 -35.56 -7.93
CA SER A 126 -11.74 -35.39 -7.43
C SER A 126 -10.87 -34.50 -8.32
N ALA A 127 -11.25 -34.31 -9.59
CA ALA A 127 -10.53 -33.52 -10.59
C ALA A 127 -10.66 -32.02 -10.39
N THR A 128 -11.63 -31.55 -9.58
CA THR A 128 -11.80 -30.12 -9.30
C THR A 128 -12.02 -29.86 -7.82
N MET A 129 -11.65 -28.66 -7.36
CA MET A 129 -11.81 -28.22 -5.98
C MET A 129 -12.36 -26.81 -5.91
N GLU A 130 -13.45 -26.64 -5.17
CA GLU A 130 -14.03 -25.35 -4.89
C GLU A 130 -13.31 -24.67 -3.71
N ILE A 131 -12.94 -23.40 -3.88
CA ILE A 131 -12.33 -22.57 -2.85
C ILE A 131 -13.05 -21.23 -2.77
N ARG A 132 -12.91 -20.54 -1.62
CA ARG A 132 -13.40 -19.17 -1.43
C ARG A 132 -12.23 -18.26 -1.12
N LEU A 133 -12.17 -17.13 -1.84
CA LEU A 133 -11.15 -16.12 -1.68
C LEU A 133 -11.81 -14.75 -1.51
N LYS A 134 -11.19 -13.88 -0.70
CA LYS A 134 -11.61 -12.48 -0.60
C LYS A 134 -10.70 -11.60 -1.43
N GLU A 135 -11.29 -10.69 -2.20
CA GLU A 135 -10.58 -9.71 -3.03
C GLU A 135 -11.18 -8.30 -2.84
N PRO A 136 -10.38 -7.23 -3.01
CA PRO A 136 -10.89 -5.86 -2.96
C PRO A 136 -11.85 -5.54 -4.10
N ILE A 137 -12.90 -4.80 -3.78
CA ILE A 137 -13.80 -4.19 -4.78
C ILE A 137 -13.50 -2.70 -5.01
N ASP A 138 -12.84 -2.07 -4.03
CA ASP A 138 -12.53 -0.64 -4.01
C ASP A 138 -11.27 -0.42 -3.18
N CYS A 139 -10.47 0.56 -3.57
CA CYS A 139 -9.20 0.92 -2.93
C CYS A 139 -9.12 2.43 -2.75
N LYS A 140 -8.67 2.88 -1.57
CA LYS A 140 -8.54 4.30 -1.23
C LYS A 140 -7.30 4.57 -0.38
N CYS A 141 -6.92 5.83 -0.30
CA CYS A 141 -5.86 6.29 0.59
C CYS A 141 -6.39 6.39 2.04
N TYR A 142 -5.82 5.59 2.93
CA TYR A 142 -6.18 5.56 4.35
C TYR A 142 -4.98 5.90 5.22
N LYS A 143 -5.20 6.65 6.30
CA LYS A 143 -4.14 7.02 7.24
C LYS A 143 -3.45 5.78 7.81
N CYS A 144 -2.12 5.77 7.77
CA CYS A 144 -1.31 4.64 8.24
C CYS A 144 -1.61 4.32 9.70
N GLY A 145 -1.73 3.02 10.03
CA GLY A 145 -2.00 2.54 11.38
C GLY A 145 -3.49 2.51 11.76
N ASP A 146 -4.38 3.13 10.98
CA ASP A 146 -5.82 2.97 11.18
C ASP A 146 -6.25 1.57 10.74
N LEU A 147 -7.04 0.90 11.58
CA LEU A 147 -7.71 -0.35 11.25
C LEU A 147 -8.89 -0.03 10.33
N VAL A 148 -8.87 -0.60 9.12
CA VAL A 148 -10.04 -0.62 8.25
C VAL A 148 -10.99 -1.70 8.81
N ARG A 149 -12.26 -1.32 9.03
CA ARG A 149 -13.27 -2.15 9.71
C ARG A 149 -14.07 -2.99 8.73
#